data_AF-A0A847APJ2-F1
#
_entry.id   AF-A0A847APJ2-F1
#
_cell.length_a   1.000
_cell.length_b   1.000
_cell.length_c   1.000
_cell.angle_alpha   90.00
_cell.angle_beta   90.00
_cell.angle_gamma   90.00
#
_symmetry.space_group_name_H-M   'P 1'
#
loop_
_entity.id
_entity.type
_entity.pdbx_description
1 polymer ?
#
loop_
_entity_poly.entity_id
_entity_poly.type
_entity_poly.pdbx_seq_one_letter_code
_entity_poly.pdbx_strand_id
1 'polypeptide(L)'
;KHAQIVNDCKFDGIYLDAIDGSAVLGGEENFWYYGTKFIFEIAKNLKRPVGMEMSSMSHHWWHYRSRWQAWDRPLRGYKRFIDIHLASVKASAYFLPEKIRSNEWEHGLWRGHSPLIDKYAGVEKGQIMLPIHLGWWGNQIWAPPQIEPTFSDDIEYLGCKMIGNNAGFSQLGGVDDETFERLPLFRQSSEILKQYEELRHKDYFSEDVKRLLRQPGKEFTLFMQDDDRWNFRPVSYQKHKVTALDNSSASWSVHNEFDRQQIKLRLEVLMSVKPYDDPSNIVIADFSGSPGFVAEISAEGVTGGVNSSQEKTPDNQTAGIVSAKNSGESPRDGSYINLEKSFDPVVDLNENQAIGVWVKGDGNGQILNLSHRSPVHISHGAHGDHFIKIDFTGWKYFELIEIESSAISDYIWPDDSHFYVYDSYRHTVNFKNIEKFQLWYNNLPKGKEVKCFVGPIKAIPMVEGTIDNPAIMVGDKKIIFPVKMESGMYLELKGEGDCKLYGPRGDLIKKVKIEGEMPQLQKGENTISVSGKGDDDINTRLQITVISEGEPF
;
A
#
# COMPACT_ATOMS: atom_id res chain seq x y z
N LYS A 1 14.54 -30.36 20.65
CA LYS A 1 15.30 -29.09 20.62
C LYS A 1 14.37 -27.87 20.67
N HIS A 2 13.41 -27.68 19.75
CA HIS A 2 12.45 -26.54 19.81
C HIS A 2 11.77 -26.37 21.18
N ALA A 3 11.11 -27.41 21.69
CA ALA A 3 10.47 -27.38 23.00
C ALA A 3 11.47 -27.08 24.15
N GLN A 4 12.71 -27.56 24.04
CA GLN A 4 13.75 -27.27 25.04
C GLN A 4 14.09 -25.78 25.06
N ILE A 5 14.29 -25.15 23.90
CA ILE A 5 14.54 -23.70 23.80
C ILE A 5 13.37 -22.93 24.44
N VAL A 6 12.14 -23.30 24.10
CA VAL A 6 10.94 -22.65 24.65
C VAL A 6 10.86 -22.79 26.17
N ASN A 7 11.14 -23.98 26.69
CA ASN A 7 11.14 -24.25 28.12
C ASN A 7 12.26 -23.49 28.86
N ASP A 8 13.47 -23.49 28.31
CA ASP A 8 14.67 -22.93 28.95
C ASP A 8 14.63 -21.39 28.91
N CYS A 9 14.18 -20.80 27.79
CA CYS A 9 14.00 -19.35 27.62
C CYS A 9 12.67 -18.83 28.17
N LYS A 10 11.75 -19.72 28.57
CA LYS A 10 10.40 -19.38 29.06
C LYS A 10 9.58 -18.55 28.06
N PHE A 11 9.63 -18.88 26.78
CA PHE A 11 8.75 -18.24 25.78
C PHE A 11 7.29 -18.65 25.98
N ASP A 12 6.37 -17.69 25.86
CA ASP A 12 4.92 -17.89 26.00
C ASP A 12 4.21 -18.20 24.69
N GLY A 13 4.92 -18.07 23.57
CA GLY A 13 4.40 -18.37 22.24
C GLY A 13 5.45 -19.02 21.33
N ILE A 14 4.98 -19.78 20.34
CA ILE A 14 5.79 -20.33 19.24
C ILE A 14 5.02 -20.10 17.94
N TYR A 15 5.72 -19.58 16.93
CA TYR A 15 5.25 -19.60 15.55
C TYR A 15 6.00 -20.69 14.77
N LEU A 16 5.28 -21.60 14.12
CA LEU A 16 5.87 -22.62 13.25
C LEU A 16 5.69 -22.20 11.79
N ASP A 17 6.70 -21.52 11.28
CA ASP A 17 6.79 -21.12 9.88
C ASP A 17 7.14 -22.32 8.98
N ALA A 18 6.87 -22.20 7.69
CA ALA A 18 7.12 -23.21 6.65
C ALA A 18 6.40 -24.57 6.84
N ILE A 19 5.45 -24.68 7.78
CA ILE A 19 4.69 -25.92 7.99
C ILE A 19 3.72 -26.20 6.84
N ASP A 20 3.31 -25.16 6.12
CA ASP A 20 2.65 -25.16 4.80
C ASP A 20 3.47 -25.88 3.72
N GLY A 21 4.80 -25.92 3.86
CA GLY A 21 5.71 -26.69 3.02
C GLY A 21 5.77 -28.20 3.31
N SER A 22 4.97 -28.73 4.24
CA SER A 22 5.05 -30.15 4.65
C SER A 22 4.86 -31.16 3.51
N ALA A 23 4.21 -30.75 2.41
CA ALA A 23 4.03 -31.58 1.22
C ALA A 23 5.37 -31.99 0.57
N VAL A 24 6.45 -31.21 0.74
CA VAL A 24 7.78 -31.55 0.21
C VAL A 24 8.31 -32.88 0.76
N LEU A 25 7.85 -33.30 1.94
CA LEU A 25 8.33 -34.53 2.60
C LEU A 25 7.64 -35.81 2.10
N GLY A 26 6.50 -35.71 1.42
CA GLY A 26 5.76 -36.90 1.01
C GLY A 26 4.59 -36.70 0.06
N GLY A 27 4.52 -35.59 -0.67
CA GLY A 27 3.41 -35.26 -1.57
C GLY A 27 2.25 -34.52 -0.87
N GLU A 28 1.40 -33.88 -1.66
CA GLU A 28 0.22 -33.14 -1.17
C GLU A 28 -0.74 -34.04 -0.38
N GLU A 29 -0.86 -35.31 -0.79
CA GLU A 29 -1.70 -36.32 -0.12
C GLU A 29 -1.25 -36.63 1.31
N ASN A 30 0.04 -36.39 1.63
CA ASN A 30 0.63 -36.61 2.95
C ASN A 30 0.96 -35.30 3.69
N PHE A 31 0.51 -34.14 3.18
CA PHE A 31 0.69 -32.84 3.81
C PHE A 31 0.31 -32.85 5.30
N TRP A 32 -0.80 -33.51 5.62
CA TRP A 32 -1.32 -33.60 6.98
C TRP A 32 -0.42 -34.41 7.93
N TYR A 33 0.42 -35.32 7.44
CA TYR A 33 1.09 -36.33 8.28
C TYR A 33 2.36 -35.80 8.94
N TYR A 34 3.30 -35.30 8.16
CA TYR A 34 4.62 -34.89 8.68
C TYR A 34 4.54 -33.64 9.55
N GLY A 35 3.74 -32.65 9.16
CA GLY A 35 3.48 -31.47 9.98
C GLY A 35 2.85 -31.82 11.33
N THR A 36 1.84 -32.71 11.33
CA THR A 36 1.21 -33.20 12.57
C THR A 36 2.21 -33.90 13.48
N LYS A 37 3.04 -34.81 12.95
CA LYS A 37 4.06 -35.51 13.73
C LYS A 37 5.04 -34.55 14.40
N PHE A 38 5.52 -33.56 13.65
CA PHE A 38 6.47 -32.58 14.16
C PHE A 38 5.87 -31.77 15.31
N ILE A 39 4.64 -31.28 15.15
CA ILE A 39 3.94 -30.47 16.15
C ILE A 39 3.67 -31.28 17.41
N PHE A 40 3.21 -32.51 17.26
CA PHE A 40 2.91 -33.37 18.42
C PHE A 40 4.18 -33.69 19.20
N GLU A 41 5.31 -33.88 18.52
CA GLU A 41 6.58 -34.10 19.20
C GLU A 41 7.06 -32.84 19.95
N ILE A 42 6.84 -31.63 19.41
CA ILE A 42 7.09 -30.39 20.16
C ILE A 42 6.18 -30.33 21.39
N ALA A 43 4.87 -30.48 21.20
CA ALA A 43 3.87 -30.34 22.25
C ALA A 43 4.12 -31.31 23.42
N LYS A 44 4.47 -32.57 23.12
CA LYS A 44 4.81 -33.61 24.11
C LYS A 44 5.97 -33.20 25.03
N ASN A 45 6.90 -32.40 24.53
CA ASN A 45 8.11 -31.99 25.25
C ASN A 45 8.00 -30.58 25.88
N LEU A 46 6.86 -29.88 25.74
CA LEU A 46 6.62 -28.62 26.44
C LEU A 46 6.32 -28.90 27.92
N LYS A 47 6.95 -28.14 28.82
CA LYS A 47 6.77 -28.28 30.28
C LYS A 47 5.55 -27.51 30.81
N ARG A 48 4.90 -26.72 29.96
CA ARG A 48 3.74 -25.87 30.27
C ARG A 48 2.94 -25.56 29.00
N PRO A 49 1.68 -25.11 29.12
CA PRO A 49 0.96 -24.54 27.99
C PRO A 49 1.71 -23.35 27.40
N VAL A 50 1.79 -23.31 26.07
CA VAL A 50 2.44 -22.26 25.27
C VAL A 50 1.51 -21.97 24.09
N GLY A 51 1.27 -20.70 23.79
CA GLY A 51 0.49 -20.33 22.62
C GLY A 51 1.18 -20.81 21.34
N MET A 52 0.47 -21.46 20.43
CA MET A 52 1.03 -21.83 19.13
C MET A 52 0.26 -21.16 18.01
N GLU A 53 0.99 -20.81 16.96
CA GLU A 53 0.47 -20.34 15.67
C GLU A 53 1.37 -20.86 14.55
N MET A 54 0.86 -21.01 13.34
CA MET A 54 1.63 -21.61 12.24
C MET A 54 1.20 -21.10 10.85
N SER A 55 2.01 -21.34 9.81
CA SER A 55 1.73 -20.87 8.44
C SER A 55 0.57 -21.58 7.72
N SER A 56 0.17 -22.79 8.15
CA SER A 56 -1.00 -23.50 7.58
C SER A 56 -1.78 -24.31 8.62
N MET A 57 -3.00 -24.71 8.30
CA MET A 57 -3.93 -25.39 9.19
C MET A 57 -4.32 -26.75 8.64
N SER A 58 -4.15 -27.79 9.47
CA SER A 58 -4.73 -29.11 9.21
C SER A 58 -5.53 -29.58 10.43
N HIS A 59 -6.57 -30.37 10.15
CA HIS A 59 -7.57 -30.77 11.14
C HIS A 59 -6.96 -31.47 12.38
N HIS A 60 -5.81 -32.14 12.27
CA HIS A 60 -5.27 -32.89 13.40
C HIS A 60 -4.72 -32.01 14.54
N TRP A 61 -4.45 -30.72 14.30
CA TRP A 61 -3.73 -29.84 15.24
C TRP A 61 -4.38 -28.47 15.39
N TRP A 62 -5.66 -28.35 15.01
CA TRP A 62 -6.43 -27.11 15.21
C TRP A 62 -6.46 -26.68 16.69
N HIS A 63 -6.50 -27.64 17.61
CA HIS A 63 -6.59 -27.40 19.06
C HIS A 63 -5.28 -26.88 19.68
N TYR A 64 -4.16 -26.92 18.96
CA TYR A 64 -2.92 -26.28 19.40
C TYR A 64 -2.85 -24.80 19.02
N ARG A 65 -3.68 -24.34 18.06
CA ARG A 65 -3.70 -22.94 17.64
C ARG A 65 -4.36 -22.08 18.71
N SER A 66 -3.59 -21.09 19.15
CA SER A 66 -4.02 -20.09 20.13
C SER A 66 -4.44 -18.77 19.49
N ARG A 67 -4.13 -18.59 18.20
CA ARG A 67 -4.42 -17.42 17.38
C ARG A 67 -4.86 -17.89 16.00
N TRP A 68 -5.30 -16.96 15.16
CA TRP A 68 -5.71 -17.27 13.80
C TRP A 68 -5.09 -16.29 12.82
N GLN A 69 -4.49 -16.86 11.80
CA GLN A 69 -3.92 -16.22 10.63
C GLN A 69 -2.96 -15.06 10.89
N ALA A 70 -1.65 -15.33 10.86
CA ALA A 70 -0.62 -14.28 10.87
C ALA A 70 -0.08 -14.09 9.46
N TRP A 71 -0.52 -13.02 8.79
CA TRP A 71 -0.03 -12.61 7.48
C TRP A 71 1.37 -12.00 7.59
N ASP A 72 2.19 -12.09 6.54
CA ASP A 72 3.46 -11.36 6.48
C ASP A 72 3.28 -9.85 6.40
N ARG A 73 4.40 -9.14 6.39
CA ARG A 73 4.44 -7.68 6.32
C ARG A 73 4.10 -7.15 4.91
N PRO A 74 3.39 -6.01 4.82
CA PRO A 74 3.31 -5.23 3.60
C PRO A 74 4.59 -4.40 3.41
N LEU A 75 4.84 -3.95 2.16
CA LEU A 75 5.91 -3.01 1.80
C LEU A 75 5.38 -1.61 1.45
N ARG A 76 4.06 -1.46 1.36
CA ARG A 76 3.32 -0.26 0.96
C ARG A 76 1.86 -0.42 1.33
N GLY A 77 1.09 0.66 1.41
CA GLY A 77 -0.35 0.61 1.73
C GLY A 77 -0.68 0.08 3.12
N TYR A 78 0.20 0.35 4.10
CA TYR A 78 0.18 -0.24 5.45
C TYR A 78 -1.18 -0.24 6.14
N LYS A 79 -1.82 0.93 6.23
CA LYS A 79 -3.10 1.11 6.93
C LYS A 79 -4.20 0.24 6.32
N ARG A 80 -4.25 0.21 4.98
CA ARG A 80 -5.24 -0.59 4.25
C ARG A 80 -4.97 -2.08 4.42
N PHE A 81 -3.71 -2.50 4.39
CA PHE A 81 -3.33 -3.89 4.64
C PHE A 81 -3.75 -4.37 6.03
N ILE A 82 -3.63 -3.53 7.07
CA ILE A 82 -4.09 -3.89 8.42
C ILE A 82 -5.60 -4.13 8.44
N ASP A 83 -6.39 -3.27 7.79
CA ASP A 83 -7.84 -3.44 7.72
C ASP A 83 -8.22 -4.71 6.94
N ILE A 84 -7.50 -4.97 5.84
CA ILE A 84 -7.67 -6.18 5.06
C ILE A 84 -7.41 -7.41 5.94
N HIS A 85 -6.29 -7.44 6.63
CA HIS A 85 -5.93 -8.54 7.51
C HIS A 85 -6.98 -8.74 8.60
N LEU A 86 -7.41 -7.66 9.26
CA LEU A 86 -8.49 -7.70 10.25
C LEU A 86 -9.79 -8.27 9.70
N ALA A 87 -10.20 -7.86 8.50
CA ALA A 87 -11.38 -8.41 7.86
C ALA A 87 -11.23 -9.91 7.58
N SER A 88 -10.06 -10.33 7.08
CA SER A 88 -9.74 -11.73 6.78
C SER A 88 -9.84 -12.61 8.04
N VAL A 89 -9.16 -12.22 9.13
CA VAL A 89 -9.15 -13.02 10.38
C VAL A 89 -10.50 -13.02 11.08
N LYS A 90 -11.31 -11.98 10.93
CA LYS A 90 -12.62 -11.87 11.58
C LYS A 90 -13.74 -12.57 10.82
N ALA A 91 -13.62 -12.69 9.50
CA ALA A 91 -14.67 -13.19 8.62
C ALA A 91 -14.21 -14.35 7.73
N SER A 92 -13.30 -15.19 8.24
CA SER A 92 -12.59 -16.24 7.49
C SER A 92 -13.47 -17.17 6.64
N ALA A 93 -14.70 -17.48 7.07
CA ALA A 93 -15.62 -18.35 6.33
C ALA A 93 -16.14 -17.72 5.02
N TYR A 94 -16.14 -16.39 4.87
CA TYR A 94 -16.52 -15.72 3.62
C TYR A 94 -15.46 -15.86 2.53
N PHE A 95 -14.28 -16.36 2.88
CA PHE A 95 -13.11 -16.38 2.01
C PHE A 95 -12.69 -17.80 1.66
N LEU A 96 -13.54 -18.79 1.96
CA LEU A 96 -13.31 -20.18 1.55
C LEU A 96 -13.83 -20.39 0.13
N PRO A 97 -13.07 -21.11 -0.73
CA PRO A 97 -13.59 -21.57 -2.00
C PRO A 97 -14.70 -22.61 -1.80
N GLU A 98 -15.51 -22.86 -2.84
CA GLU A 98 -16.60 -23.85 -2.79
C GLU A 98 -16.12 -25.28 -2.47
N LYS A 99 -14.85 -25.59 -2.78
CA LYS A 99 -14.20 -26.86 -2.44
C LYS A 99 -13.01 -26.57 -1.55
N ILE A 100 -13.06 -27.03 -0.29
CA ILE A 100 -11.98 -26.85 0.70
C ILE A 100 -10.92 -27.96 0.54
N ARG A 101 -9.69 -27.61 0.17
CA ARG A 101 -8.50 -28.48 0.24
C ARG A 101 -7.87 -28.43 1.63
N SER A 102 -7.03 -29.42 1.92
CA SER A 102 -6.34 -29.59 3.21
C SER A 102 -5.42 -28.42 3.60
N ASN A 103 -5.09 -27.53 2.66
CA ASN A 103 -4.22 -26.38 2.85
C ASN A 103 -4.91 -25.03 2.57
N GLU A 104 -6.18 -24.99 2.16
CA GLU A 104 -6.87 -23.76 1.71
C GLU A 104 -7.33 -22.81 2.84
N TRP A 105 -7.00 -23.11 4.09
CA TRP A 105 -7.07 -22.12 5.18
C TRP A 105 -5.78 -21.30 5.33
N GLU A 106 -4.93 -21.30 4.30
CA GLU A 106 -3.69 -20.52 4.19
C GLU A 106 -3.92 -19.01 4.36
N HIS A 107 -2.91 -18.33 4.88
CA HIS A 107 -2.88 -16.87 5.02
C HIS A 107 -2.89 -16.24 3.62
N GLY A 108 -3.75 -15.26 3.38
CA GLY A 108 -3.67 -14.43 2.19
C GLY A 108 -4.48 -14.87 0.97
N LEU A 109 -5.26 -15.96 1.03
CA LEU A 109 -6.17 -16.39 -0.05
C LEU A 109 -7.45 -15.55 -0.11
N TRP A 110 -7.31 -14.22 -0.16
CA TRP A 110 -8.44 -13.31 -0.26
C TRP A 110 -8.24 -12.29 -1.37
N ARG A 111 -9.30 -12.06 -2.15
CA ARG A 111 -9.30 -11.09 -3.26
C ARG A 111 -9.47 -9.64 -2.83
N GLY A 112 -9.85 -9.38 -1.57
CA GLY A 112 -10.03 -8.06 -0.95
C GLY A 112 -10.95 -7.11 -1.71
N HIS A 113 -12.08 -6.74 -1.10
CA HIS A 113 -13.04 -5.80 -1.73
C HIS A 113 -13.51 -4.80 -0.68
N SER A 114 -13.36 -3.50 -0.97
CA SER A 114 -13.50 -2.43 0.02
C SER A 114 -14.78 -2.49 0.86
N PRO A 115 -15.98 -2.68 0.29
CA PRO A 115 -17.20 -2.86 1.07
C PRO A 115 -17.17 -4.02 2.09
N LEU A 116 -16.50 -5.13 1.76
CA LEU A 116 -16.35 -6.27 2.67
C LEU A 116 -15.25 -6.01 3.70
N ILE A 117 -14.13 -5.41 3.28
CA ILE A 117 -13.05 -5.00 4.19
C ILE A 117 -13.62 -4.07 5.27
N ASP A 118 -14.30 -3.00 4.86
CA ASP A 118 -14.77 -1.97 5.77
C ASP A 118 -15.86 -2.50 6.73
N LYS A 119 -16.68 -3.43 6.24
CA LYS A 119 -17.68 -4.10 7.07
C LYS A 119 -17.04 -4.99 8.14
N TYR A 120 -16.10 -5.85 7.76
CA TYR A 120 -15.60 -6.91 8.65
C TYR A 120 -14.38 -6.50 9.46
N ALA A 121 -13.55 -5.57 9.01
CA ALA A 121 -12.42 -5.06 9.78
C ALA A 121 -12.87 -4.40 11.10
N GLY A 122 -14.04 -3.75 11.08
CA GLY A 122 -14.61 -3.03 12.22
C GLY A 122 -15.35 -3.88 13.26
N VAL A 123 -15.69 -5.15 12.97
CA VAL A 123 -16.48 -5.96 13.92
C VAL A 123 -15.68 -6.28 15.19
N GLU A 124 -16.35 -6.46 16.32
CA GLU A 124 -15.67 -6.64 17.62
C GLU A 124 -14.94 -7.99 17.71
N LYS A 125 -15.58 -9.08 17.25
CA LYS A 125 -15.08 -10.45 17.40
C LYS A 125 -15.05 -11.15 16.06
N GLY A 126 -14.03 -12.00 15.89
CA GLY A 126 -13.92 -12.87 14.72
C GLY A 126 -14.77 -14.13 14.85
N GLN A 127 -15.12 -14.73 13.73
CA GLN A 127 -15.91 -15.96 13.65
C GLN A 127 -15.31 -17.14 14.45
N ILE A 128 -13.98 -17.22 14.51
CA ILE A 128 -13.26 -18.31 15.17
C ILE A 128 -13.11 -18.09 16.69
N MET A 129 -13.41 -16.88 17.20
CA MET A 129 -13.36 -16.51 18.63
C MET A 129 -12.00 -16.71 19.31
N LEU A 130 -10.93 -16.95 18.55
CA LEU A 130 -9.55 -16.93 19.03
C LEU A 130 -9.06 -15.48 19.20
N PRO A 131 -8.11 -15.23 20.11
CA PRO A 131 -7.38 -13.97 20.17
C PRO A 131 -6.85 -13.54 18.79
N ILE A 132 -7.05 -12.26 18.47
CA ILE A 132 -6.63 -11.68 17.19
C ILE A 132 -5.12 -11.41 17.22
N HIS A 133 -4.48 -11.60 16.07
CA HIS A 133 -3.09 -11.25 15.84
C HIS A 133 -2.95 -10.48 14.53
N LEU A 134 -2.24 -9.36 14.53
CA LEU A 134 -2.12 -8.49 13.36
C LEU A 134 -1.02 -8.92 12.37
N GLY A 135 -0.57 -10.17 12.46
CA GLY A 135 0.47 -10.71 11.59
C GLY A 135 1.85 -10.17 11.91
N TRP A 136 2.73 -10.24 10.92
CA TRP A 136 4.08 -9.72 10.97
C TRP A 136 4.11 -8.26 10.55
N TRP A 137 4.84 -7.44 11.29
CA TRP A 137 5.04 -6.03 11.00
C TRP A 137 6.52 -5.73 10.84
N GLY A 138 6.91 -5.13 9.71
CA GLY A 138 8.27 -4.64 9.50
C GLY A 138 8.24 -3.18 9.10
N ASN A 139 8.92 -2.34 9.86
CA ASN A 139 9.14 -0.95 9.49
C ASN A 139 9.97 -0.90 8.19
N GLN A 140 9.67 0.06 7.32
CA GLN A 140 10.42 0.28 6.08
C GLN A 140 11.03 1.68 6.04
N ILE A 141 12.14 1.78 5.32
CA ILE A 141 12.69 3.05 4.85
C ILE A 141 12.29 3.26 3.39
N TRP A 142 12.46 4.48 2.91
CA TRP A 142 12.18 4.82 1.53
C TRP A 142 13.08 4.04 0.58
N ALA A 143 12.48 3.24 -0.30
CA ALA A 143 13.15 2.47 -1.34
C ALA A 143 12.24 2.43 -2.59
N PRO A 144 12.23 3.51 -3.39
CA PRO A 144 11.37 3.63 -4.56
C PRO A 144 11.79 2.63 -5.65
N PRO A 145 10.89 2.27 -6.57
CA PRO A 145 9.49 2.70 -6.67
C PRO A 145 8.53 1.85 -5.82
N GLN A 146 9.03 0.84 -5.11
CA GLN A 146 8.20 -0.27 -4.63
C GLN A 146 7.93 -0.25 -3.12
N ILE A 147 8.72 0.49 -2.34
CA ILE A 147 8.65 0.48 -0.88
C ILE A 147 8.37 1.89 -0.37
N GLU A 148 7.25 2.04 0.34
CA GLU A 148 6.89 3.27 1.04
C GLU A 148 7.57 3.29 2.42
N PRO A 149 8.13 4.42 2.89
CA PRO A 149 8.61 4.51 4.26
C PRO A 149 7.44 4.39 5.25
N THR A 150 7.70 3.78 6.41
CA THR A 150 6.71 3.73 7.49
C THR A 150 6.82 4.97 8.35
N PHE A 151 5.81 5.82 8.35
CA PHE A 151 5.78 7.04 9.16
C PHE A 151 5.05 6.83 10.49
N SER A 152 5.12 7.81 11.40
CA SER A 152 4.46 7.73 12.70
C SER A 152 2.95 7.47 12.57
N ASP A 153 2.30 8.02 11.54
CA ASP A 153 0.87 7.82 11.31
C ASP A 153 0.51 6.38 10.91
N ASP A 154 1.39 5.66 10.20
CA ASP A 154 1.19 4.23 9.94
C ASP A 154 1.30 3.41 11.23
N ILE A 155 2.23 3.81 12.11
CA ILE A 155 2.49 3.15 13.40
C ILE A 155 1.35 3.41 14.40
N GLU A 156 0.86 4.64 14.49
CA GLU A 156 -0.28 4.97 15.33
C GLU A 156 -1.55 4.27 14.84
N TYR A 157 -1.72 4.10 13.52
CA TYR A 157 -2.81 3.30 12.97
C TYR A 157 -2.73 1.84 13.44
N LEU A 158 -1.55 1.21 13.33
CA LEU A 158 -1.30 -0.12 13.86
C LEU A 158 -1.61 -0.18 15.36
N GLY A 159 -1.08 0.75 16.16
CA GLY A 159 -1.31 0.84 17.60
C GLY A 159 -2.80 0.97 17.97
N CYS A 160 -3.55 1.78 17.24
CA CYS A 160 -5.00 1.90 17.41
C CYS A 160 -5.70 0.56 17.16
N LYS A 161 -5.32 -0.16 16.10
CA LYS A 161 -5.88 -1.49 15.81
C LYS A 161 -5.48 -2.53 16.85
N MET A 162 -4.27 -2.45 17.41
CA MET A 162 -3.83 -3.30 18.52
C MET A 162 -4.72 -3.10 19.75
N ILE A 163 -4.90 -1.85 20.20
CA ILE A 163 -5.73 -1.54 21.38
C ILE A 163 -7.20 -1.89 21.11
N GLY A 164 -7.76 -1.43 19.99
CA GLY A 164 -9.17 -1.61 19.66
C GLY A 164 -9.62 -3.06 19.56
N ASN A 165 -8.71 -3.95 19.16
CA ASN A 165 -8.98 -5.39 19.01
C ASN A 165 -8.38 -6.26 20.11
N ASN A 166 -7.68 -5.65 21.09
CA ASN A 166 -6.78 -6.34 22.01
C ASN A 166 -5.88 -7.37 21.28
N ALA A 167 -5.27 -6.93 20.19
CA ALA A 167 -4.46 -7.76 19.31
C ALA A 167 -2.98 -7.46 19.48
N GLY A 168 -2.16 -8.51 19.60
CA GLY A 168 -0.70 -8.41 19.46
C GLY A 168 -0.28 -8.50 17.99
N PHE A 169 1.02 -8.37 17.74
CA PHE A 169 1.63 -8.53 16.42
C PHE A 169 3.05 -9.13 16.56
N SER A 170 3.63 -9.58 15.45
CA SER A 170 5.01 -10.07 15.40
C SER A 170 5.92 -9.01 14.78
N GLN A 171 6.77 -8.38 15.58
CA GLN A 171 7.76 -7.41 15.07
C GLN A 171 8.84 -8.13 14.26
N LEU A 172 9.06 -7.66 13.02
CA LEU A 172 10.18 -7.99 12.15
C LEU A 172 11.22 -6.87 12.17
N GLY A 173 12.48 -7.25 11.98
CA GLY A 173 13.62 -6.34 12.03
C GLY A 173 14.26 -6.29 13.42
N GLY A 174 15.53 -5.89 13.47
CA GLY A 174 16.26 -5.70 14.72
C GLY A 174 15.67 -4.55 15.54
N VAL A 175 15.50 -4.78 16.84
CA VAL A 175 15.18 -3.74 17.84
C VAL A 175 16.38 -3.48 18.76
N ASP A 176 17.56 -3.89 18.30
CA ASP A 176 18.85 -3.65 18.95
C ASP A 176 19.37 -2.24 18.67
N ASP A 177 20.30 -1.79 19.51
CA ASP A 177 20.85 -0.43 19.44
C ASP A 177 21.55 -0.15 18.11
N GLU A 178 22.26 -1.13 17.53
CA GLU A 178 22.95 -0.97 16.24
C GLU A 178 21.94 -0.69 15.12
N THR A 179 20.83 -1.43 15.09
CA THR A 179 19.75 -1.18 14.13
C THR A 179 19.14 0.21 14.31
N PHE A 180 18.89 0.63 15.56
CA PHE A 180 18.29 1.93 15.84
C PHE A 180 19.23 3.13 15.61
N GLU A 181 20.53 2.98 15.78
CA GLU A 181 21.52 3.99 15.40
C GLU A 181 21.59 4.16 13.88
N ARG A 182 21.52 3.04 13.15
CA ARG A 182 21.56 3.04 11.69
C ARG A 182 20.26 3.53 11.05
N LEU A 183 19.12 3.28 11.69
CA LEU A 183 17.77 3.56 11.17
C LEU A 183 16.94 4.31 12.23
N PRO A 184 17.15 5.63 12.42
CA PRO A 184 16.43 6.41 13.43
C PRO A 184 14.90 6.36 13.30
N LEU A 185 14.37 6.22 12.07
CA LEU A 185 12.93 6.01 11.84
C LEU A 185 12.40 4.80 12.62
N PHE A 186 13.17 3.72 12.71
CA PHE A 186 12.73 2.49 13.39
C PHE A 186 12.69 2.69 14.90
N ARG A 187 13.62 3.48 15.47
CA ARG A 187 13.61 3.85 16.89
C ARG A 187 12.32 4.60 17.23
N GLN A 188 11.98 5.61 16.43
CA GLN A 188 10.75 6.40 16.62
C GLN A 188 9.50 5.50 16.55
N SER A 189 9.41 4.63 15.55
CA SER A 189 8.32 3.67 15.42
C SER A 189 8.21 2.73 16.62
N SER A 190 9.34 2.20 17.10
CA SER A 190 9.36 1.30 18.26
C SER A 190 8.96 1.99 19.56
N GLU A 191 9.31 3.26 19.75
CA GLU A 191 8.88 4.05 20.92
C GLU A 191 7.37 4.26 20.94
N ILE A 192 6.75 4.60 19.79
CA ILE A 192 5.30 4.71 19.66
C ILE A 192 4.65 3.35 19.95
N LEU A 193 5.10 2.26 19.30
CA LEU A 193 4.52 0.93 19.49
C LEU A 193 4.61 0.45 20.93
N LYS A 194 5.74 0.70 21.60
CA LYS A 194 5.91 0.38 23.02
C LYS A 194 4.83 1.05 23.86
N GLN A 195 4.58 2.34 23.64
CA GLN A 195 3.57 3.08 24.40
C GLN A 195 2.15 2.51 24.21
N TYR A 196 1.78 2.18 22.96
CA TYR A 196 0.47 1.58 22.67
C TYR A 196 0.34 0.17 23.24
N GLU A 197 1.40 -0.64 23.18
CA GLU A 197 1.43 -1.99 23.72
C GLU A 197 1.29 -2.00 25.25
N GLU A 198 1.97 -1.07 25.94
CA GLU A 198 1.83 -0.89 27.39
C GLU A 198 0.38 -0.55 27.79
N LEU A 199 -0.29 0.32 27.03
CA LEU A 199 -1.69 0.69 27.27
C LEU A 199 -2.65 -0.46 26.97
N ARG A 200 -2.37 -1.24 25.91
CA ARG A 200 -3.13 -2.45 25.58
C ARG A 200 -3.03 -3.49 26.71
N HIS A 201 -1.84 -3.77 27.21
CA HIS A 201 -1.62 -4.73 28.31
C HIS A 201 -2.26 -4.30 29.63
N LYS A 202 -2.39 -2.99 29.87
CA LYS A 202 -3.08 -2.44 31.04
C LYS A 202 -4.60 -2.43 30.90
N ASP A 203 -5.13 -2.79 29.73
CA ASP A 203 -6.55 -2.63 29.39
C ASP A 203 -7.06 -1.20 29.69
N TYR A 204 -6.23 -0.21 29.36
CA TYR A 204 -6.40 1.16 29.85
C TYR A 204 -7.67 1.86 29.33
N PHE A 205 -8.08 1.57 28.08
CA PHE A 205 -9.20 2.23 27.42
C PHE A 205 -10.50 1.42 27.49
N SER A 206 -11.62 2.13 27.63
CA SER A 206 -12.96 1.54 27.65
C SER A 206 -13.36 0.94 26.29
N GLU A 207 -14.40 0.09 26.28
CA GLU A 207 -14.94 -0.46 25.04
C GLU A 207 -15.53 0.60 24.09
N ASP A 208 -16.01 1.74 24.61
CA ASP A 208 -16.47 2.84 23.76
C ASP A 208 -15.32 3.43 22.95
N VAL A 209 -14.15 3.62 23.57
CA VAL A 209 -12.92 4.08 22.90
C VAL A 209 -12.44 3.00 21.93
N LYS A 210 -12.31 1.74 22.38
CA LYS A 210 -11.87 0.63 21.51
C LYS A 210 -12.75 0.46 20.28
N ARG A 211 -14.07 0.68 20.40
CA ARG A 211 -15.01 0.67 19.27
C ARG A 211 -14.68 1.74 18.22
N LEU A 212 -14.24 2.93 18.64
CA LEU A 212 -13.77 3.97 17.72
C LEU A 212 -12.47 3.52 17.03
N LEU A 213 -11.50 3.04 17.81
CA LEU A 213 -10.20 2.59 17.29
C LEU A 213 -10.32 1.42 16.29
N ARG A 214 -11.36 0.58 16.39
CA ARG A 214 -11.64 -0.50 15.44
C ARG A 214 -12.10 -0.03 14.07
N GLN A 215 -12.62 1.19 13.92
CA GLN A 215 -13.22 1.64 12.66
C GLN A 215 -12.19 1.69 11.51
N PRO A 216 -12.39 0.93 10.42
CA PRO A 216 -11.43 0.92 9.30
C PRO A 216 -11.35 2.30 8.63
N GLY A 217 -10.16 2.64 8.15
CA GLY A 217 -9.84 3.94 7.57
C GLY A 217 -9.94 5.16 8.52
N LYS A 218 -10.40 5.00 9.76
CA LYS A 218 -10.42 6.09 10.75
C LYS A 218 -9.15 6.10 11.58
N GLU A 219 -8.58 7.29 11.72
CA GLU A 219 -7.25 7.50 12.27
C GLU A 219 -7.31 8.34 13.55
N PHE A 220 -6.45 8.00 14.50
CA PHE A 220 -6.39 8.62 15.81
C PHE A 220 -4.94 8.74 16.24
N THR A 221 -4.60 9.87 16.87
CA THR A 221 -3.29 10.06 17.49
C THR A 221 -3.41 10.06 19.00
N LEU A 222 -2.47 9.39 19.65
CA LEU A 222 -2.40 9.28 21.10
C LEU A 222 -1.67 10.50 21.68
N PHE A 223 -2.23 11.10 22.72
CA PHE A 223 -1.60 12.21 23.42
C PHE A 223 -1.82 12.11 24.93
N MET A 224 -0.95 12.75 25.70
CA MET A 224 -1.11 12.89 27.14
C MET A 224 -1.89 14.18 27.43
N GLN A 225 -2.93 14.08 28.26
CA GLN A 225 -3.63 15.25 28.80
C GLN A 225 -2.83 15.91 29.93
N ASP A 226 -3.24 17.13 30.33
CA ASP A 226 -2.61 17.90 31.41
C ASP A 226 -2.69 17.20 32.79
N ASP A 227 -3.55 16.19 32.94
CA ASP A 227 -3.73 15.40 34.16
C ASP A 227 -3.00 14.04 34.12
N ASP A 228 -2.00 13.91 33.24
CA ASP A 228 -1.19 12.69 33.03
C ASP A 228 -2.00 11.46 32.57
N ARG A 229 -3.21 11.66 32.04
CA ARG A 229 -3.99 10.59 31.41
C ARG A 229 -3.77 10.56 29.91
N TRP A 230 -3.59 9.35 29.40
CA TRP A 230 -3.58 9.10 27.97
C TRP A 230 -4.96 9.26 27.37
N ASN A 231 -5.03 9.93 26.22
CA ASN A 231 -6.25 10.00 25.43
C ASN A 231 -6.00 10.06 23.92
N PHE A 232 -7.07 9.89 23.14
CA PHE A 232 -7.04 9.99 21.69
C PHE A 232 -7.72 11.25 21.19
N ARG A 233 -7.27 11.72 20.03
CA ARG A 233 -8.01 12.65 19.19
C ARG A 233 -8.11 12.09 17.76
N PRO A 234 -9.21 12.35 17.04
CA PRO A 234 -9.30 12.05 15.62
C PRO A 234 -8.23 12.85 14.87
N VAL A 235 -7.65 12.24 13.84
CA VAL A 235 -6.71 12.89 12.94
C VAL A 235 -7.01 12.46 11.50
N SER A 236 -6.75 13.35 10.54
CA SER A 236 -6.94 13.09 9.11
C SER A 236 -5.65 13.44 8.37
N TYR A 237 -5.15 12.48 7.58
CA TYR A 237 -3.96 12.61 6.75
C TYR A 237 -4.34 12.63 5.26
N GLN A 238 -4.53 13.82 4.70
CA GLN A 238 -4.91 13.98 3.29
C GLN A 238 -3.68 14.12 2.40
N LYS A 239 -3.37 13.01 1.72
CA LYS A 239 -2.26 12.85 0.79
C LYS A 239 -2.60 13.41 -0.60
N HIS A 240 -1.72 14.25 -1.15
CA HIS A 240 -1.80 14.76 -2.52
C HIS A 240 -0.44 14.68 -3.21
N LYS A 241 -0.41 14.11 -4.41
CA LYS A 241 0.79 13.97 -5.23
C LYS A 241 0.87 15.11 -6.22
N VAL A 242 1.93 15.91 -6.11
CA VAL A 242 2.29 16.96 -7.07
C VAL A 242 3.19 16.32 -8.11
N THR A 243 2.72 16.27 -9.36
CA THR A 243 3.43 15.64 -10.48
C THR A 243 4.40 16.59 -11.18
N ALA A 244 4.21 17.90 -11.07
CA ALA A 244 5.17 18.93 -11.44
C ALA A 244 4.80 20.25 -10.74
N LEU A 245 5.75 21.16 -10.56
CA LEU A 245 5.53 22.45 -9.88
C LEU A 245 4.79 23.49 -10.74
N ASP A 246 4.76 23.30 -12.06
CA ASP A 246 4.20 24.25 -13.04
C ASP A 246 2.90 23.77 -13.69
N ASN A 247 2.37 22.62 -13.26
CA ASN A 247 1.13 22.05 -13.77
C ASN A 247 -0.02 22.16 -12.77
N SER A 248 -1.20 21.69 -13.17
CA SER A 248 -2.42 21.80 -12.33
C SER A 248 -2.38 20.99 -11.03
N SER A 249 -1.45 20.03 -10.88
CA SER A 249 -1.29 19.27 -9.63
C SER A 249 -0.66 20.10 -8.51
N ALA A 250 0.03 21.21 -8.83
CA ALA A 250 0.61 22.10 -7.84
C ALA A 250 -0.44 22.90 -7.05
N SER A 251 -1.72 22.84 -7.41
CA SER A 251 -2.84 23.44 -6.69
C SER A 251 -4.00 22.47 -6.58
N TRP A 252 -4.51 22.25 -5.36
CA TRP A 252 -5.59 21.28 -5.10
C TRP A 252 -6.47 21.74 -3.92
N SER A 253 -7.53 20.98 -3.64
CA SER A 253 -8.41 21.22 -2.50
C SER A 253 -8.25 20.13 -1.45
N VAL A 254 -8.36 20.52 -0.18
CA VAL A 254 -8.35 19.64 0.99
C VAL A 254 -9.57 19.94 1.86
N HIS A 255 -10.22 18.89 2.35
CA HIS A 255 -11.41 19.00 3.19
C HIS A 255 -11.07 18.84 4.67
N ASN A 256 -11.09 19.89 5.46
CA ASN A 256 -10.94 19.80 6.91
C ASN A 256 -12.28 19.45 7.56
N GLU A 257 -12.42 18.22 8.06
CA GLU A 257 -13.63 17.79 8.76
C GLU A 257 -13.75 18.37 10.18
N PHE A 258 -12.68 18.95 10.71
CA PHE A 258 -12.60 19.48 12.07
C PHE A 258 -12.73 21.00 12.12
N ASP A 259 -12.67 21.55 13.33
CA ASP A 259 -12.72 22.99 13.52
C ASP A 259 -11.45 23.68 13.02
N ARG A 260 -11.53 25.00 12.92
CA ARG A 260 -10.44 25.83 12.38
C ARG A 260 -9.17 25.65 13.22
N GLN A 261 -8.05 25.38 12.55
CA GLN A 261 -6.77 25.10 13.20
C GLN A 261 -5.56 25.58 12.38
N GLN A 262 -4.38 25.66 13.00
CA GLN A 262 -3.13 25.88 12.25
C GLN A 262 -2.86 24.68 11.34
N ILE A 263 -2.34 24.93 10.14
CA ILE A 263 -1.96 23.84 9.24
C ILE A 263 -0.86 22.98 9.86
N LYS A 264 -0.99 21.66 9.74
CA LYS A 264 0.10 20.71 9.94
C LYS A 264 0.31 20.00 8.61
N LEU A 265 1.56 19.68 8.26
CA LEU A 265 1.84 18.98 7.01
C LEU A 265 3.13 18.17 7.06
N ARG A 266 3.19 17.18 6.17
CA ARG A 266 4.42 16.52 5.75
C ARG A 266 4.65 16.76 4.26
N LEU A 267 5.86 17.16 3.88
CA LEU A 267 6.29 17.32 2.50
C LEU A 267 7.40 16.30 2.24
N GLU A 268 7.25 15.46 1.22
CA GLU A 268 8.22 14.44 0.82
C GLU A 268 8.64 14.71 -0.62
N VAL A 269 9.94 14.69 -0.92
CA VAL A 269 10.44 14.79 -2.30
C VAL A 269 10.48 13.40 -2.90
N LEU A 270 9.84 13.20 -4.05
CA LEU A 270 9.74 11.90 -4.71
C LEU A 270 10.83 11.74 -5.78
N MET A 271 10.95 10.53 -6.32
CA MET A 271 11.72 10.32 -7.55
C MET A 271 11.06 11.06 -8.72
N SER A 272 11.86 11.44 -9.70
CA SER A 272 11.41 11.96 -11.00
C SER A 272 11.84 11.00 -12.11
N VAL A 273 11.56 11.34 -13.35
CA VAL A 273 12.00 10.57 -14.51
C VAL A 273 12.73 11.46 -15.52
N LYS A 274 13.52 10.84 -16.38
CA LYS A 274 14.03 11.49 -17.58
C LYS A 274 12.90 11.87 -18.56
N PRO A 275 13.15 12.80 -19.50
CA PRO A 275 12.18 13.15 -20.53
C PRO A 275 11.66 11.94 -21.33
N TYR A 276 10.40 12.03 -21.79
CA TYR A 276 9.72 10.96 -22.53
C TYR A 276 10.43 10.57 -23.85
N ASP A 277 11.17 11.49 -24.46
CA ASP A 277 11.93 11.31 -25.69
C ASP A 277 13.42 10.98 -25.46
N ASP A 278 13.84 10.80 -24.20
CA ASP A 278 15.22 10.42 -23.88
C ASP A 278 15.60 9.10 -24.58
N PRO A 279 16.77 9.03 -25.25
CA PRO A 279 17.18 7.87 -26.02
C PRO A 279 17.49 6.62 -25.18
N SER A 280 17.64 6.75 -23.85
CA SER A 280 17.80 5.63 -22.92
C SER A 280 16.47 4.97 -22.53
N ASN A 281 15.33 5.49 -22.98
CA ASN A 281 14.02 4.89 -22.75
C ASN A 281 13.84 3.59 -23.55
N ILE A 282 13.19 2.60 -22.94
CA ILE A 282 12.90 1.31 -23.57
C ILE A 282 11.43 1.31 -24.00
N VAL A 283 11.16 1.07 -25.29
CA VAL A 283 9.78 0.96 -25.79
C VAL A 283 9.21 -0.41 -25.40
N ILE A 284 8.18 -0.40 -24.57
CA ILE A 284 7.47 -1.60 -24.10
C ILE A 284 6.39 -2.00 -25.11
N ALA A 285 5.67 -1.00 -25.63
CA ALA A 285 4.70 -1.18 -26.69
C ALA A 285 4.69 0.03 -27.62
N ASP A 286 4.82 -0.23 -28.92
CA ASP A 286 4.45 0.73 -29.95
C ASP A 286 3.14 0.29 -30.63
N PHE A 287 2.43 1.26 -31.18
CA PHE A 287 1.14 1.05 -31.85
C PHE A 287 1.24 1.28 -33.36
N SER A 288 2.44 1.31 -33.91
CA SER A 288 2.67 1.56 -35.34
C SER A 288 2.27 0.37 -36.22
N GLY A 289 2.33 -0.84 -35.66
CA GLY A 289 1.82 -2.09 -36.25
C GLY A 289 0.87 -2.81 -35.28
N SER A 290 0.89 -4.15 -35.29
CA SER A 290 0.17 -4.93 -34.29
C SER A 290 0.82 -4.74 -32.92
N PRO A 291 0.09 -4.27 -31.89
CA PRO A 291 0.71 -3.91 -30.62
C PRO A 291 1.14 -5.14 -29.79
N GLY A 292 0.72 -6.34 -30.21
CA GLY A 292 1.11 -7.61 -29.59
C GLY A 292 0.41 -7.91 -28.26
N PHE A 293 -0.69 -7.20 -27.97
CA PHE A 293 -1.55 -7.52 -26.83
C PHE A 293 -2.61 -8.56 -27.20
N VAL A 294 -2.82 -9.53 -26.32
CA VAL A 294 -3.86 -10.56 -26.42
C VAL A 294 -4.78 -10.44 -25.22
N ALA A 295 -6.10 -10.54 -25.43
CA ALA A 295 -7.05 -10.62 -24.33
C ALA A 295 -6.92 -11.98 -23.66
N GLU A 296 -6.47 -11.99 -22.41
CA GLU A 296 -6.19 -13.21 -21.66
C GLU A 296 -7.40 -13.61 -20.79
N ILE A 297 -7.93 -12.66 -20.01
CA ILE A 297 -9.11 -12.87 -19.17
C ILE A 297 -10.03 -11.65 -19.17
N SER A 298 -11.33 -11.89 -18.99
CA SER A 298 -12.34 -10.85 -18.85
C SER A 298 -13.43 -11.30 -17.89
N ALA A 299 -14.07 -10.34 -17.21
CA ALA A 299 -15.25 -10.62 -16.40
C ALA A 299 -16.43 -11.04 -17.29
N GLU A 300 -17.40 -11.74 -16.71
CA GLU A 300 -18.64 -12.10 -17.41
C GLU A 300 -19.34 -10.85 -17.96
N GLY A 301 -19.78 -10.94 -19.23
CA GLY A 301 -20.38 -9.82 -19.96
C GLY A 301 -19.41 -8.72 -20.42
N VAL A 302 -18.09 -8.87 -20.21
CA VAL A 302 -17.09 -7.89 -20.69
C VAL A 302 -16.43 -8.37 -21.98
N THR A 303 -16.33 -7.48 -22.96
CA THR A 303 -15.61 -7.71 -24.23
C THR A 303 -14.79 -6.49 -24.60
N GLY A 304 -13.66 -6.65 -25.26
CA GLY A 304 -12.77 -5.54 -25.58
C GLY A 304 -11.47 -5.96 -26.24
N GLY A 305 -10.56 -5.01 -26.38
CA GLY A 305 -9.26 -5.25 -27.00
C GLY A 305 -8.40 -4.01 -27.16
N VAL A 306 -7.20 -4.20 -27.70
CA VAL A 306 -6.28 -3.15 -28.11
C VAL A 306 -6.08 -3.24 -29.62
N ASN A 307 -6.21 -2.12 -30.32
CA ASN A 307 -5.94 -2.04 -31.76
C ASN A 307 -5.10 -0.80 -32.09
N SER A 308 -4.44 -0.78 -33.24
CA SER A 308 -3.78 0.42 -33.75
C SER A 308 -4.83 1.49 -34.13
N SER A 309 -4.48 2.77 -33.99
CA SER A 309 -5.33 3.89 -34.36
C SER A 309 -4.68 4.83 -35.36
N GLN A 310 -5.50 5.57 -36.09
CA GLN A 310 -5.06 6.72 -36.90
C GLN A 310 -4.86 7.98 -36.05
N GLU A 311 -5.37 7.99 -34.81
CA GLU A 311 -5.13 9.06 -33.85
C GLU A 311 -3.62 9.17 -33.53
N LYS A 312 -3.15 10.40 -33.37
CA LYS A 312 -1.76 10.70 -33.01
C LYS A 312 -1.70 11.34 -31.64
N THR A 313 -0.65 11.02 -30.91
CA THR A 313 -0.28 11.74 -29.68
C THR A 313 0.12 13.19 -30.00
N PRO A 314 0.19 14.09 -29.01
CA PRO A 314 0.65 15.46 -29.23
C PRO A 314 2.05 15.59 -29.84
N ASP A 315 2.93 14.61 -29.60
CA ASP A 315 4.26 14.49 -30.21
C ASP A 315 4.26 13.70 -31.54
N ASN A 316 3.09 13.55 -32.16
CA ASN A 316 2.86 12.95 -33.48
C ASN A 316 3.24 11.45 -33.61
N GLN A 317 3.29 10.72 -32.49
CA GLN A 317 3.46 9.27 -32.48
C GLN A 317 2.13 8.55 -32.72
N THR A 318 2.19 7.32 -33.25
CA THR A 318 0.98 6.50 -33.46
C THR A 318 0.41 6.03 -32.11
N ALA A 319 -0.88 6.23 -31.92
CA ALA A 319 -1.59 5.74 -30.75
C ALA A 319 -2.32 4.41 -31.02
N GLY A 320 -2.49 3.62 -29.96
CA GLY A 320 -3.45 2.53 -29.89
C GLY A 320 -4.79 3.01 -29.36
N ILE A 321 -5.84 2.24 -29.61
CA ILE A 321 -7.14 2.36 -28.97
C ILE A 321 -7.34 1.16 -28.05
N VAL A 322 -7.61 1.43 -26.77
CA VAL A 322 -8.04 0.44 -25.79
C VAL A 322 -9.53 0.63 -25.59
N SER A 323 -10.32 -0.40 -25.84
CA SER A 323 -11.79 -0.34 -25.73
C SER A 323 -12.34 -1.56 -25.03
N ALA A 324 -13.39 -1.35 -24.22
CA ALA A 324 -14.16 -2.44 -23.65
C ALA A 324 -15.62 -2.04 -23.44
N LYS A 325 -16.49 -3.05 -23.45
CA LYS A 325 -17.92 -2.94 -23.21
C LYS A 325 -18.33 -3.91 -22.12
N ASN A 326 -19.07 -3.41 -21.13
CA ASN A 326 -19.72 -4.22 -20.10
C ASN A 326 -21.22 -4.37 -20.43
N SER A 327 -21.71 -5.60 -20.65
CA SER A 327 -23.14 -5.89 -20.89
C SER A 327 -24.01 -5.66 -19.65
N GLY A 328 -23.41 -5.68 -18.46
CA GLY A 328 -24.06 -5.53 -17.16
C GLY A 328 -24.26 -6.83 -16.39
N GLU A 329 -23.64 -7.93 -16.83
CA GLU A 329 -23.59 -9.22 -16.11
C GLU A 329 -22.62 -9.17 -14.92
N SER A 330 -21.51 -8.43 -15.05
CA SER A 330 -20.61 -8.10 -13.92
C SER A 330 -20.92 -6.74 -13.30
N PRO A 331 -20.77 -6.58 -11.97
CA PRO A 331 -20.88 -5.27 -11.33
C PRO A 331 -19.76 -4.34 -11.83
N ARG A 332 -19.97 -3.02 -11.72
CA ARG A 332 -19.04 -2.03 -12.29
C ARG A 332 -17.62 -2.22 -11.75
N ASP A 333 -17.48 -2.28 -10.43
CA ASP A 333 -16.22 -2.49 -9.70
C ASP A 333 -15.61 -3.89 -9.87
N GLY A 334 -16.34 -4.85 -10.45
CA GLY A 334 -15.85 -6.17 -10.86
C GLY A 334 -15.86 -6.42 -12.36
N SER A 335 -16.02 -5.38 -13.16
CA SER A 335 -15.94 -5.47 -14.61
C SER A 335 -14.51 -5.12 -15.04
N TYR A 336 -13.85 -6.08 -15.69
CA TYR A 336 -12.45 -5.97 -16.10
C TYR A 336 -12.19 -6.73 -17.41
N ILE A 337 -11.11 -6.34 -18.09
CA ILE A 337 -10.45 -7.12 -19.13
C ILE A 337 -8.93 -6.94 -19.01
N ASN A 338 -8.20 -8.04 -19.10
CA ASN A 338 -6.74 -8.08 -19.14
C ASN A 338 -6.26 -8.19 -20.59
N LEU A 339 -5.40 -7.26 -20.99
CA LEU A 339 -4.77 -7.25 -22.31
C LEU A 339 -3.26 -7.41 -22.08
N GLU A 340 -2.72 -8.55 -22.45
CA GLU A 340 -1.37 -8.99 -22.08
C GLU A 340 -0.41 -9.01 -23.29
N LYS A 341 0.79 -8.47 -23.10
CA LYS A 341 1.93 -8.63 -23.99
C LYS A 341 3.03 -9.38 -23.26
N SER A 342 3.40 -10.55 -23.77
CA SER A 342 4.47 -11.38 -23.20
C SER A 342 5.82 -11.10 -23.86
N PHE A 343 6.89 -11.33 -23.12
CA PHE A 343 8.27 -11.20 -23.53
C PHE A 343 8.98 -12.54 -23.42
N ASP A 344 9.51 -13.01 -24.55
CA ASP A 344 10.41 -14.17 -24.61
C ASP A 344 11.57 -13.84 -25.55
N PRO A 345 12.80 -13.62 -25.05
CA PRO A 345 13.20 -13.71 -23.63
C PRO A 345 12.60 -12.58 -22.77
N VAL A 346 12.69 -12.74 -21.43
CA VAL A 346 12.32 -11.69 -20.47
C VAL A 346 13.10 -10.39 -20.72
N VAL A 347 12.49 -9.25 -20.40
CA VAL A 347 13.10 -7.92 -20.57
C VAL A 347 13.75 -7.45 -19.27
N ASP A 348 14.95 -6.88 -19.37
CA ASP A 348 15.63 -6.20 -18.27
C ASP A 348 15.28 -4.71 -18.29
N LEU A 349 14.56 -4.27 -17.26
CA LEU A 349 14.15 -2.89 -16.99
C LEU A 349 14.78 -2.37 -15.69
N ASN A 350 15.87 -2.97 -15.19
CA ASN A 350 16.44 -2.59 -13.89
C ASN A 350 16.79 -1.08 -13.80
N GLU A 351 17.23 -0.50 -14.92
CA GLU A 351 17.56 0.93 -15.05
C GLU A 351 16.39 1.80 -15.56
N ASN A 352 15.22 1.21 -15.82
CA ASN A 352 14.06 1.84 -16.46
C ASN A 352 12.75 1.43 -15.74
N GLN A 353 12.64 1.74 -14.45
CA GLN A 353 11.60 1.18 -13.60
C GLN A 353 10.26 1.94 -13.65
N ALA A 354 10.24 3.17 -14.17
CA ALA A 354 9.04 3.99 -14.32
C ALA A 354 8.38 3.80 -15.69
N ILE A 355 7.11 4.17 -15.84
CA ILE A 355 6.38 4.15 -17.10
C ILE A 355 6.02 5.58 -17.51
N GLY A 356 6.36 5.95 -18.74
CA GLY A 356 5.84 7.14 -19.39
C GLY A 356 4.86 6.80 -20.50
N VAL A 357 3.72 7.47 -20.51
CA VAL A 357 2.66 7.21 -21.49
C VAL A 357 1.76 8.43 -21.72
N TRP A 358 1.39 8.66 -22.97
CA TRP A 358 0.30 9.59 -23.32
C TRP A 358 -1.04 8.85 -23.31
N VAL A 359 -2.05 9.41 -22.67
CA VAL A 359 -3.42 8.85 -22.65
C VAL A 359 -4.43 9.92 -23.06
N LYS A 360 -5.30 9.59 -24.01
CA LYS A 360 -6.48 10.39 -24.38
C LYS A 360 -7.71 9.80 -23.72
N GLY A 361 -8.23 10.51 -22.74
CA GLY A 361 -9.41 10.07 -22.00
C GLY A 361 -10.74 10.35 -22.72
N ASP A 362 -11.77 9.59 -22.37
CA ASP A 362 -13.16 9.78 -22.81
C ASP A 362 -14.10 10.29 -21.69
N GLY A 363 -13.56 10.53 -20.50
CA GLY A 363 -14.27 11.08 -19.34
C GLY A 363 -15.28 10.15 -18.66
N ASN A 364 -15.27 8.83 -18.94
CA ASN A 364 -16.28 7.91 -18.42
C ASN A 364 -15.96 7.30 -17.04
N GLY A 365 -14.79 7.60 -16.48
CA GLY A 365 -14.39 7.27 -15.11
C GLY A 365 -14.01 5.81 -14.87
N GLN A 366 -13.84 5.03 -15.93
CA GLN A 366 -13.18 3.72 -15.89
C GLN A 366 -11.69 3.86 -15.56
N ILE A 367 -11.05 2.75 -15.23
CA ILE A 367 -9.65 2.71 -14.80
C ILE A 367 -8.81 1.98 -15.85
N LEU A 368 -7.73 2.61 -16.27
CA LEU A 368 -6.65 1.96 -17.02
C LEU A 368 -5.49 1.70 -16.06
N ASN A 369 -5.21 0.43 -15.78
CA ASN A 369 -4.05 0.01 -15.00
C ASN A 369 -2.94 -0.53 -15.91
N LEU A 370 -1.73 0.00 -15.74
CA LEU A 370 -0.52 -0.40 -16.46
C LEU A 370 0.38 -1.20 -15.51
N SER A 371 0.58 -2.48 -15.81
CA SER A 371 1.18 -3.42 -14.86
C SER A 371 2.37 -4.19 -15.45
N HIS A 372 3.52 -4.09 -14.78
CA HIS A 372 4.66 -4.99 -15.02
C HIS A 372 4.48 -6.31 -14.28
N ARG A 373 4.87 -7.44 -14.88
CA ARG A 373 4.84 -8.77 -14.24
C ARG A 373 6.19 -9.46 -14.28
N SER A 374 6.61 -9.97 -13.12
CA SER A 374 7.77 -10.85 -13.01
C SER A 374 7.38 -12.32 -13.15
N PRO A 375 8.31 -13.21 -13.54
CA PRO A 375 8.07 -14.65 -13.51
C PRO A 375 7.71 -15.17 -12.14
N VAL A 376 6.78 -16.13 -12.12
CA VAL A 376 6.32 -16.82 -10.90
C VAL A 376 7.48 -17.43 -10.13
N HIS A 377 8.45 -18.03 -10.82
CA HIS A 377 9.60 -18.69 -10.17
C HIS A 377 10.70 -17.72 -9.71
N ILE A 378 10.65 -16.42 -10.07
CA ILE A 378 11.66 -15.42 -9.66
C ILE A 378 11.14 -14.52 -8.54
N SER A 379 9.88 -14.09 -8.62
CA SER A 379 9.27 -13.18 -7.66
C SER A 379 7.78 -13.46 -7.45
N HIS A 380 7.38 -14.73 -7.47
CA HIS A 380 6.00 -15.16 -7.21
C HIS A 380 4.92 -14.52 -8.12
N GLY A 381 5.29 -14.00 -9.30
CA GLY A 381 4.31 -13.37 -10.19
C GLY A 381 4.03 -11.91 -9.80
N ALA A 382 4.91 -11.31 -8.99
CA ALA A 382 4.79 -9.94 -8.50
C ALA A 382 4.40 -8.96 -9.61
N HIS A 383 3.56 -8.00 -9.23
CA HIS A 383 2.99 -7.04 -10.15
C HIS A 383 3.17 -5.61 -9.69
N GLY A 384 3.40 -4.73 -10.66
CA GLY A 384 3.64 -3.32 -10.44
C GLY A 384 2.53 -2.50 -11.08
N ASP A 385 1.41 -2.37 -10.36
CA ASP A 385 0.22 -1.67 -10.83
C ASP A 385 0.34 -0.15 -10.73
N HIS A 386 -0.20 0.54 -11.74
CA HIS A 386 -0.31 1.98 -11.82
C HIS A 386 -1.68 2.36 -12.38
N PHE A 387 -2.53 2.97 -11.57
CA PHE A 387 -3.93 3.23 -11.92
C PHE A 387 -4.12 4.64 -12.49
N ILE A 388 -4.63 4.73 -13.72
CA ILE A 388 -5.10 5.98 -14.32
C ILE A 388 -6.61 5.98 -14.35
N LYS A 389 -7.24 6.88 -13.60
CA LYS A 389 -8.68 7.14 -13.68
C LYS A 389 -8.99 8.00 -14.90
N ILE A 390 -9.85 7.50 -15.78
CA ILE A 390 -10.22 8.17 -17.05
C ILE A 390 -11.44 9.08 -16.82
N ASP A 391 -11.31 10.06 -15.92
CA ASP A 391 -12.34 11.09 -15.64
C ASP A 391 -12.06 12.43 -16.37
N PHE A 392 -11.10 12.41 -17.29
CA PHE A 392 -10.72 13.54 -18.12
C PHE A 392 -10.97 13.24 -19.61
N THR A 393 -11.01 14.31 -20.40
CA THR A 393 -11.05 14.24 -21.87
C THR A 393 -9.79 14.88 -22.45
N GLY A 394 -9.44 14.49 -23.68
CA GLY A 394 -8.23 14.98 -24.34
C GLY A 394 -6.96 14.28 -23.87
N TRP A 395 -5.83 14.66 -24.47
CA TRP A 395 -4.52 14.07 -24.22
C TRP A 395 -3.90 14.59 -22.92
N LYS A 396 -3.36 13.67 -22.12
CA LYS A 396 -2.49 13.96 -20.98
C LYS A 396 -1.30 13.01 -20.98
N TYR A 397 -0.14 13.52 -20.57
CA TYR A 397 1.06 12.71 -20.33
C TYR A 397 1.08 12.27 -18.87
N PHE A 398 1.49 11.04 -18.63
CA PHE A 398 1.60 10.45 -17.30
C PHE A 398 3.00 9.90 -17.08
N GLU A 399 3.57 10.26 -15.93
CA GLU A 399 4.77 9.66 -15.34
C GLU A 399 4.33 8.78 -14.18
N LEU A 400 4.35 7.47 -14.39
CA LEU A 400 3.92 6.47 -13.42
C LEU A 400 5.17 5.86 -12.79
N ILE A 401 5.41 6.18 -11.52
CA ILE A 401 6.65 5.79 -10.83
C ILE A 401 6.34 4.86 -9.66
N GLU A 402 5.59 5.34 -8.66
CA GLU A 402 5.31 4.55 -7.47
C GLU A 402 4.28 3.46 -7.76
N ILE A 403 4.58 2.22 -7.34
CA ILE A 403 3.65 1.10 -7.45
C ILE A 403 2.51 1.26 -6.44
N GLU A 404 1.27 1.10 -6.90
CA GLU A 404 0.08 1.26 -6.07
C GLU A 404 -0.49 -0.08 -5.61
N SER A 405 -0.59 -0.31 -4.29
CA SER A 405 -1.28 -1.49 -3.74
C SER A 405 -2.63 -1.15 -3.13
N SER A 406 -2.82 0.05 -2.58
CA SER A 406 -4.03 0.36 -1.81
C SER A 406 -5.30 0.32 -2.67
N ALA A 407 -5.23 0.89 -3.88
CA ALA A 407 -6.36 0.98 -4.79
C ALA A 407 -6.78 -0.37 -5.39
N ILE A 408 -5.92 -1.39 -5.35
CA ILE A 408 -6.25 -2.70 -5.91
C ILE A 408 -7.47 -3.31 -5.19
N SER A 409 -7.60 -3.02 -3.89
CA SER A 409 -8.65 -3.57 -3.02
C SER A 409 -10.01 -2.89 -3.19
N ASP A 410 -10.09 -1.84 -4.01
CA ASP A 410 -11.35 -1.17 -4.36
C ASP A 410 -12.12 -1.90 -5.47
N TYR A 411 -11.47 -2.85 -6.15
CA TYR A 411 -12.02 -3.55 -7.30
C TYR A 411 -12.04 -5.07 -7.10
N ILE A 412 -12.89 -5.76 -7.85
CA ILE A 412 -12.97 -7.22 -7.85
C ILE A 412 -12.18 -7.74 -9.04
N TRP A 413 -11.26 -8.66 -8.77
CA TRP A 413 -10.33 -9.25 -9.74
C TRP A 413 -10.69 -10.72 -10.04
N PRO A 414 -10.13 -11.31 -11.12
CA PRO A 414 -10.29 -12.73 -11.39
C PRO A 414 -9.95 -13.60 -10.19
N ASP A 415 -10.56 -14.78 -10.13
CA ASP A 415 -10.20 -15.81 -9.16
C ASP A 415 -8.92 -16.53 -9.60
N ASP A 416 -7.83 -15.78 -9.57
CA ASP A 416 -6.47 -16.24 -9.82
C ASP A 416 -5.63 -15.98 -8.56
N SER A 417 -4.82 -16.96 -8.17
CA SER A 417 -3.94 -16.90 -7.03
C SER A 417 -3.01 -15.69 -7.00
N HIS A 418 -2.74 -15.08 -8.15
CA HIS A 418 -1.83 -13.94 -8.30
C HIS A 418 -2.48 -12.55 -8.10
N PHE A 419 -3.79 -12.50 -7.84
CA PHE A 419 -4.56 -11.28 -7.56
C PHE A 419 -5.10 -11.23 -6.13
N TYR A 420 -4.64 -12.12 -5.25
CA TYR A 420 -4.96 -11.96 -3.85
C TYR A 420 -4.32 -10.70 -3.28
N VAL A 421 -5.08 -9.99 -2.43
CA VAL A 421 -4.60 -8.71 -1.87
C VAL A 421 -3.36 -8.88 -1.03
N TYR A 422 -3.14 -10.06 -0.47
CA TYR A 422 -1.91 -10.34 0.26
C TYR A 422 -0.66 -10.13 -0.60
N ASP A 423 -0.64 -10.69 -1.80
CA ASP A 423 0.52 -10.67 -2.70
C ASP A 423 0.80 -9.26 -3.24
N SER A 424 -0.27 -8.52 -3.48
CA SER A 424 -0.23 -7.17 -4.06
C SER A 424 0.50 -6.16 -3.18
N TYR A 425 0.47 -6.35 -1.85
CA TYR A 425 1.07 -5.44 -0.87
C TYR A 425 2.46 -5.91 -0.40
N ARG A 426 2.76 -7.21 -0.54
CA ARG A 426 3.99 -7.84 -0.03
C ARG A 426 5.09 -7.94 -1.08
N HIS A 427 4.74 -8.30 -2.32
CA HIS A 427 5.74 -8.66 -3.32
C HIS A 427 6.28 -7.45 -4.09
N THR A 428 7.51 -7.60 -4.58
CA THR A 428 8.19 -6.61 -5.43
C THR A 428 8.44 -7.21 -6.80
N VAL A 429 8.18 -6.41 -7.83
CA VAL A 429 8.59 -6.69 -9.20
C VAL A 429 10.11 -6.80 -9.26
N ASN A 430 10.59 -7.87 -9.88
CA ASN A 430 11.98 -8.03 -10.27
C ASN A 430 12.16 -7.36 -11.65
N PHE A 431 12.54 -6.09 -11.66
CA PHE A 431 12.70 -5.31 -12.90
C PHE A 431 13.75 -5.87 -13.85
N LYS A 432 14.70 -6.69 -13.38
CA LYS A 432 15.66 -7.38 -14.24
C LYS A 432 15.03 -8.51 -15.08
N ASN A 433 13.88 -9.03 -14.64
CA ASN A 433 13.21 -10.15 -15.28
C ASN A 433 11.71 -9.84 -15.43
N ILE A 434 11.35 -9.04 -16.42
CA ILE A 434 9.96 -8.77 -16.78
C ILE A 434 9.52 -9.75 -17.85
N GLU A 435 8.54 -10.60 -17.53
CA GLU A 435 7.98 -11.55 -18.49
C GLU A 435 6.81 -11.00 -19.28
N LYS A 436 6.04 -10.07 -18.68
CA LYS A 436 4.82 -9.57 -19.30
C LYS A 436 4.58 -8.12 -18.91
N PHE A 437 3.88 -7.44 -19.80
CA PHE A 437 3.26 -6.14 -19.56
C PHE A 437 1.77 -6.24 -19.82
N GLN A 438 0.97 -5.75 -18.89
CA GLN A 438 -0.49 -5.88 -18.92
C GLN A 438 -1.18 -4.51 -18.88
N LEU A 439 -2.23 -4.39 -19.67
CA LEU A 439 -3.21 -3.32 -19.59
C LEU A 439 -4.50 -3.90 -19.03
N TRP A 440 -4.84 -3.50 -17.82
CA TRP A 440 -6.10 -3.84 -17.16
C TRP A 440 -7.08 -2.69 -17.35
N TYR A 441 -8.24 -2.99 -17.93
CA TYR A 441 -9.28 -1.99 -18.15
C TYR A 441 -10.52 -2.31 -17.33
N ASN A 442 -10.67 -1.59 -16.22
CA ASN A 442 -11.52 -1.96 -15.10
C ASN A 442 -12.55 -0.86 -14.77
N ASN A 443 -13.50 -1.17 -13.88
CA ASN A 443 -14.51 -0.23 -13.41
C ASN A 443 -15.43 0.29 -14.53
N LEU A 444 -15.75 -0.59 -15.49
CA LEU A 444 -16.42 -0.27 -16.75
C LEU A 444 -17.91 0.04 -16.52
N PRO A 445 -18.43 1.19 -17.01
CA PRO A 445 -19.83 1.53 -16.86
C PRO A 445 -20.75 0.53 -17.55
N LYS A 446 -21.83 0.13 -16.85
CA LYS A 446 -22.82 -0.83 -17.34
C LYS A 446 -23.48 -0.37 -18.64
N GLY A 447 -23.58 -1.29 -19.60
CA GLY A 447 -24.30 -1.11 -20.86
C GLY A 447 -23.61 -0.18 -21.85
N LYS A 448 -22.38 0.27 -21.56
CA LYS A 448 -21.65 1.25 -22.36
C LYS A 448 -20.32 0.67 -22.83
N GLU A 449 -19.97 0.98 -24.07
CA GLU A 449 -18.61 0.83 -24.56
C GLU A 449 -17.82 2.10 -24.23
N VAL A 450 -16.66 1.92 -23.60
CA VAL A 450 -15.72 3.00 -23.26
C VAL A 450 -14.41 2.77 -23.99
N LYS A 451 -13.71 3.86 -24.29
CA LYS A 451 -12.45 3.78 -25.03
C LYS A 451 -11.50 4.89 -24.62
N CYS A 452 -10.21 4.57 -24.57
CA CYS A 452 -9.14 5.57 -24.48
C CYS A 452 -8.12 5.33 -25.59
N PHE A 453 -7.35 6.37 -25.92
CA PHE A 453 -6.19 6.22 -26.80
C PHE A 453 -4.93 6.23 -25.95
N VAL A 454 -3.96 5.41 -26.33
CA VAL A 454 -2.71 5.22 -25.60
C VAL A 454 -1.57 5.41 -26.59
N GLY A 455 -0.68 6.37 -26.33
CA GLY A 455 0.56 6.56 -27.08
C GLY A 455 1.56 5.44 -26.79
N PRO A 456 2.73 5.40 -27.46
CA PRO A 456 3.75 4.42 -27.14
C PRO A 456 4.05 4.36 -25.65
N ILE A 457 4.17 3.14 -25.12
CA ILE A 457 4.42 2.91 -23.70
C ILE A 457 5.92 2.72 -23.55
N LYS A 458 6.55 3.57 -22.74
CA LYS A 458 8.00 3.54 -22.54
C LYS A 458 8.32 3.28 -21.08
N ALA A 459 9.29 2.42 -20.84
CA ALA A 459 9.96 2.28 -19.57
C ALA A 459 11.08 3.31 -19.48
N ILE A 460 11.09 4.13 -18.43
CA ILE A 460 11.88 5.35 -18.31
C ILE A 460 12.80 5.27 -17.10
N PRO A 461 14.06 5.74 -17.20
CA PRO A 461 14.95 5.84 -16.04
C PRO A 461 14.40 6.79 -14.99
N MET A 462 14.40 6.34 -13.75
CA MET A 462 14.16 7.20 -12.60
C MET A 462 15.42 8.02 -12.32
N VAL A 463 15.22 9.26 -11.87
CA VAL A 463 16.30 10.14 -11.43
C VAL A 463 15.88 10.85 -10.14
N GLU A 464 16.86 11.19 -9.32
CA GLU A 464 16.63 12.03 -8.14
C GLU A 464 16.29 13.45 -8.60
N GLY A 465 15.32 14.06 -7.93
CA GLY A 465 14.94 15.46 -8.09
C GLY A 465 15.19 16.23 -6.81
N THR A 466 15.25 17.56 -6.94
CA THR A 466 15.48 18.49 -5.85
C THR A 466 14.45 19.60 -5.83
N ILE A 467 14.28 20.21 -4.66
CA ILE A 467 13.51 21.44 -4.51
C ILE A 467 14.22 22.39 -3.55
N ASP A 468 14.34 23.64 -3.96
CA ASP A 468 14.91 24.73 -3.18
C ASP A 468 13.81 25.72 -2.77
N ASN A 469 13.81 26.07 -1.48
CA ASN A 469 12.85 26.93 -0.80
C ASN A 469 11.39 26.56 -1.12
N PRO A 470 10.96 25.30 -0.86
CA PRO A 470 9.57 24.93 -1.06
C PRO A 470 8.66 25.84 -0.24
N ALA A 471 7.52 26.18 -0.79
CA ALA A 471 6.57 27.08 -0.20
C ALA A 471 5.14 26.57 -0.37
N ILE A 472 4.36 26.66 0.69
CA ILE A 472 2.96 26.24 0.73
C ILE A 472 2.10 27.48 0.93
N MET A 473 1.06 27.61 0.11
CA MET A 473 0.08 28.67 0.20
C MET A 473 -1.30 28.06 0.49
N VAL A 474 -2.00 28.61 1.48
CA VAL A 474 -3.37 28.26 1.83
C VAL A 474 -4.18 29.55 1.89
N GLY A 475 -5.15 29.69 1.00
CA GLY A 475 -5.83 30.97 0.77
C GLY A 475 -4.82 32.04 0.32
N ASP A 476 -4.73 33.14 1.07
CA ASP A 476 -3.83 34.27 0.81
C ASP A 476 -2.52 34.23 1.62
N LYS A 477 -2.35 33.23 2.49
CA LYS A 477 -1.18 33.09 3.36
C LYS A 477 -0.18 32.10 2.79
N LYS A 478 1.09 32.49 2.82
CA LYS A 478 2.21 31.71 2.30
C LYS A 478 3.26 31.49 3.39
N ILE A 479 3.71 30.24 3.50
CA ILE A 479 4.91 29.85 4.25
C ILE A 479 5.99 29.35 3.32
N ILE A 480 7.23 29.68 3.62
CA ILE A 480 8.43 29.23 2.89
C ILE A 480 9.30 28.45 3.87
N PHE A 481 9.82 27.32 3.41
CA PHE A 481 10.79 26.50 4.13
C PHE A 481 12.18 26.76 3.53
N PRO A 482 13.07 27.54 4.19
CA PRO A 482 14.37 27.92 3.63
C PRO A 482 15.37 26.76 3.68
N VAL A 483 15.13 25.76 2.83
CA VAL A 483 15.83 24.49 2.77
C VAL A 483 15.96 24.03 1.31
N LYS A 484 17.02 23.30 1.02
CA LYS A 484 17.08 22.43 -0.16
C LYS A 484 16.76 21.01 0.27
N MET A 485 15.92 20.32 -0.48
CA MET A 485 15.56 18.91 -0.27
C MET A 485 15.84 18.13 -1.56
N GLU A 486 16.15 16.85 -1.41
CA GLU A 486 16.35 15.89 -2.49
C GLU A 486 15.44 14.67 -2.29
N SER A 487 15.25 13.87 -3.34
CA SER A 487 14.37 12.70 -3.30
C SER A 487 14.63 11.81 -2.08
N GLY A 488 13.56 11.43 -1.39
CA GLY A 488 13.59 10.66 -0.15
C GLY A 488 13.69 11.48 1.13
N MET A 489 14.08 12.76 1.06
CA MET A 489 13.95 13.65 2.21
C MET A 489 12.50 14.01 2.45
N TYR A 490 12.16 14.23 3.72
CA TYR A 490 10.85 14.72 4.12
C TYR A 490 10.94 15.77 5.23
N LEU A 491 10.00 16.70 5.20
CA LEU A 491 9.85 17.77 6.17
C LEU A 491 8.51 17.58 6.88
N GLU A 492 8.51 17.65 8.21
CA GLU A 492 7.29 17.67 9.03
C GLU A 492 7.13 19.01 9.73
N LEU A 493 5.95 19.60 9.58
CA LEU A 493 5.49 20.79 10.28
C LEU A 493 4.31 20.41 11.17
N LYS A 494 4.54 20.37 12.49
CA LYS A 494 3.53 19.99 13.50
C LYS A 494 2.93 21.19 14.22
N GLY A 495 3.46 22.38 13.99
CA GLY A 495 2.96 23.63 14.54
C GLY A 495 4.00 24.74 14.40
N GLU A 496 3.65 25.94 14.86
CA GLU A 496 4.57 27.07 14.88
C GLU A 496 5.82 26.74 15.72
N GLY A 497 7.00 26.80 15.09
CA GLY A 497 8.27 26.47 15.74
C GLY A 497 8.61 24.97 15.82
N ASP A 498 7.70 24.07 15.42
CA ASP A 498 7.99 22.63 15.29
C ASP A 498 7.98 22.21 13.81
N CYS A 499 9.08 22.55 13.14
CA CYS A 499 9.34 22.15 11.76
C CYS A 499 10.70 21.48 11.67
N LYS A 500 10.74 20.25 11.15
CA LYS A 500 11.95 19.42 11.10
C LYS A 500 12.13 18.82 9.71
N LEU A 501 13.36 18.81 9.23
CA LEU A 501 13.78 18.14 8.00
C LEU A 501 14.52 16.86 8.34
N TYR A 502 14.15 15.78 7.67
CA TYR A 502 14.70 14.44 7.86
C TYR A 502 15.25 13.86 6.56
N GLY A 503 16.27 13.02 6.70
CA GLY A 503 16.77 12.19 5.60
C GLY A 503 15.88 10.97 5.33
N PRO A 504 16.17 10.19 4.27
CA PRO A 504 15.37 9.03 3.86
C PRO A 504 15.36 7.87 4.87
N ARG A 505 16.25 7.89 5.87
CA ARG A 505 16.32 6.92 6.97
C ARG A 505 15.69 7.44 8.28
N GLY A 506 15.13 8.65 8.25
CA GLY A 506 14.54 9.34 9.41
C GLY A 506 15.53 10.04 10.33
N ASP A 507 16.79 10.17 9.92
CA ASP A 507 17.78 11.00 10.63
C ASP A 507 17.37 12.47 10.57
N LEU A 508 17.40 13.15 11.72
CA LEU A 508 17.11 14.58 11.79
C LEU A 508 18.27 15.37 11.18
N ILE A 509 18.02 16.00 10.03
CA ILE A 509 19.01 16.83 9.34
C ILE A 509 19.07 18.21 10.01
N LYS A 510 17.91 18.87 10.17
CA LYS A 510 17.83 20.17 10.84
C LYS A 510 16.44 20.51 11.33
N LYS A 511 16.37 21.38 12.34
CA LYS A 511 15.16 22.15 12.66
C LYS A 511 15.07 23.31 11.68
N VAL A 512 13.90 23.50 11.07
CA VAL A 512 13.66 24.51 10.04
C VAL A 512 12.90 25.67 10.67
N LYS A 513 13.38 26.89 10.45
CA LYS A 513 12.62 28.10 10.78
C LYS A 513 11.83 28.51 9.55
N ILE A 514 10.51 28.49 9.64
CA ILE A 514 9.64 28.93 8.55
C ILE A 514 9.73 30.45 8.35
N GLU A 515 9.53 30.89 7.12
CA GLU A 515 9.34 32.30 6.78
C GLU A 515 7.89 32.53 6.34
N GLY A 516 7.31 33.68 6.72
CA GLY A 516 5.90 33.99 6.46
C GLY A 516 4.99 33.76 7.66
N GLU A 517 3.68 33.93 7.45
CA GLU A 517 2.66 33.76 8.49
C GLU A 517 2.04 32.37 8.41
N MET A 518 1.88 31.71 9.56
CA MET A 518 1.32 30.37 9.63
C MET A 518 -0.15 30.33 9.14
N PRO A 519 -0.46 29.59 8.06
CA PRO A 519 -1.81 29.54 7.53
C PRO A 519 -2.76 28.78 8.44
N GLN A 520 -4.05 29.05 8.26
CA GLN A 520 -5.14 28.45 9.02
C GLN A 520 -5.96 27.59 8.08
N LEU A 521 -6.20 26.35 8.49
CA LEU A 521 -7.12 25.45 7.82
C LEU A 521 -8.53 25.75 8.34
N GLN A 522 -9.41 26.25 7.48
CA GLN A 522 -10.82 26.46 7.81
C GLN A 522 -11.56 25.12 7.85
N LYS A 523 -12.69 25.04 8.54
CA LYS A 523 -13.59 23.88 8.43
C LYS A 523 -14.18 23.80 7.02
N GLY A 524 -14.19 22.61 6.44
CA GLY A 524 -14.61 22.37 5.06
C GLY A 524 -13.47 22.49 4.04
N GLU A 525 -13.80 22.94 2.83
CA GLU A 525 -12.85 23.02 1.72
C GLU A 525 -11.80 24.13 1.89
N ASN A 526 -10.54 23.80 1.63
CA ASN A 526 -9.42 24.73 1.60
C ASN A 526 -8.61 24.52 0.32
N THR A 527 -8.30 25.60 -0.39
CA THR A 527 -7.38 25.54 -1.54
C THR A 527 -5.94 25.66 -1.07
N ILE A 528 -5.12 24.72 -1.51
CA ILE A 528 -3.70 24.65 -1.19
C ILE A 528 -2.91 24.66 -2.49
N SER A 529 -1.77 25.34 -2.50
CA SER A 529 -0.81 25.25 -3.58
C SER A 529 0.62 25.16 -3.07
N VAL A 530 1.47 24.54 -3.87
CA VAL A 530 2.91 24.45 -3.63
C VAL A 530 3.67 25.21 -4.71
N SER A 531 4.78 25.80 -4.32
CA SER A 531 5.75 26.41 -5.23
C SER A 531 7.16 26.19 -4.70
N GLY A 532 8.17 26.38 -5.53
CA GLY A 532 9.57 26.24 -5.17
C GLY A 532 10.42 26.26 -6.43
N LYS A 533 11.73 26.18 -6.27
CA LYS A 533 12.65 26.04 -7.41
C LYS A 533 13.05 24.57 -7.53
N GLY A 534 12.52 23.90 -8.55
CA GLY A 534 12.89 22.54 -8.93
C GLY A 534 14.10 22.50 -9.87
N ASP A 535 14.39 21.31 -10.38
CA ASP A 535 15.31 21.09 -11.49
C ASP A 535 14.67 21.48 -12.83
N ASP A 536 15.48 21.98 -13.78
CA ASP A 536 14.96 22.54 -15.05
C ASP A 536 14.60 21.45 -16.09
N ASP A 537 15.27 20.29 -16.04
CA ASP A 537 15.17 19.24 -17.08
C ASP A 537 14.21 18.09 -16.72
N ILE A 538 13.63 18.10 -15.52
CA ILE A 538 12.75 17.06 -15.00
C ILE A 538 11.59 17.67 -14.21
N ASN A 539 10.48 16.94 -14.14
CA ASN A 539 9.36 17.35 -13.31
C ASN A 539 9.69 17.08 -11.83
N THR A 540 9.85 18.13 -11.03
CA THR A 540 9.98 17.99 -9.58
C THR A 540 8.67 17.50 -8.96
N ARG A 541 8.71 16.29 -8.40
CA ARG A 541 7.54 15.60 -7.83
C ARG A 541 7.58 15.63 -6.30
N LEU A 542 6.42 15.89 -5.69
CA LEU A 542 6.27 15.97 -4.23
C LEU A 542 5.05 15.16 -3.77
N GLN A 543 5.14 14.57 -2.58
CA GLN A 543 3.99 14.10 -1.83
C GLN A 543 3.73 15.09 -0.69
N ILE A 544 2.56 15.72 -0.69
CA ILE A 544 2.12 16.63 0.38
C ILE A 544 1.02 15.92 1.17
N THR A 545 1.24 15.75 2.46
CA THR A 545 0.23 15.24 3.39
C THR A 545 -0.21 16.38 4.29
N VAL A 546 -1.46 16.81 4.16
CA VAL A 546 -2.06 17.81 5.05
C VAL A 546 -2.71 17.11 6.22
N ILE A 547 -2.40 17.58 7.42
CA ILE A 547 -2.76 16.94 8.67
C ILE A 547 -3.72 17.87 9.42
N SER A 548 -4.84 17.32 9.87
CA SER A 548 -5.84 18.02 10.67
C SER A 548 -6.32 17.14 11.82
N GLU A 549 -6.61 17.74 12.97
CA GLU A 549 -6.99 17.04 14.19
C GLU A 549 -8.34 17.53 14.71
N GLY A 550 -9.10 16.61 15.30
CA GLY A 550 -10.37 16.88 15.96
C GLY A 550 -10.25 17.03 17.47
N GLU A 551 -11.40 17.24 18.12
CA GLU A 551 -11.48 17.26 19.58
C GLU A 551 -11.19 15.88 20.18
N PRO A 552 -10.51 15.82 21.34
CA PRO A 552 -10.31 14.57 22.08
C PRO A 552 -11.65 13.92 22.50
N PHE A 553 -11.66 12.59 22.68
CA PHE A 553 -12.85 11.84 23.13
C PHE A 553 -12.55 10.84 24.23
#